data_AF-A0A3M1NWQ9-F1
#
_entry.id   AF-A0A3M1NWQ9-F1
#
_cell.length_a   1.000
_cell.length_b   1.000
_cell.length_c   1.000
_cell.angle_alpha   90.00
_cell.angle_beta   90.00
_cell.angle_gamma   90.00
#
_symmetry.space_group_name_H-M   'P 1'
#
loop_
_entity.id
_entity.type
_entity.pdbx_description
1 polymer ?
#
loop_
_entity_poly.entity_id
_entity_poly.type
_entity_poly.pdbx_seq_one_letter_code
_entity_poly.pdbx_strand_id
1 'polypeptide(L)' 'LALNRCSTPEAPWYVVPAEKRWFRNLVVARLLVDTLQAMNPQYPPPSFDPADYPPASLR' A
#
# COMPACT_ATOMS: atom_id res chain seq x y z
N LEU A 1 9.55 -22.53 -14.70
CA LEU A 1 8.75 -21.30 -14.93
C LEU A 1 8.95 -20.37 -13.74
N ALA A 2 8.93 -19.04 -13.96
CA ALA A 2 9.28 -18.04 -12.94
C ALA A 2 8.44 -18.18 -11.66
N LEU A 3 7.13 -18.43 -11.76
CA LEU A 3 6.24 -18.58 -10.60
C LEU A 3 6.71 -19.67 -9.62
N ASN A 4 7.13 -20.84 -10.12
CA ASN A 4 7.58 -21.95 -9.29
C ASN A 4 9.00 -21.78 -8.72
N ARG A 5 9.79 -20.85 -9.27
CA ARG A 5 11.20 -20.65 -8.90
C ARG A 5 11.44 -19.38 -8.09
N CYS A 6 10.56 -18.39 -8.21
CA CYS A 6 10.79 -17.03 -7.70
C CYS A 6 9.66 -16.52 -6.82
N SER A 7 8.62 -17.31 -6.52
CA SER A 7 7.61 -16.95 -5.52
C SER A 7 8.03 -17.51 -4.17
N THR A 8 8.51 -16.64 -3.29
CA THR A 8 8.92 -17.01 -1.92
C THR A 8 7.96 -16.44 -0.89
N PRO A 9 7.99 -16.89 0.37
CA PRO A 9 7.15 -16.31 1.43
C PRO A 9 7.37 -14.81 1.64
N GLU A 10 8.59 -14.32 1.45
CA GLU A 10 8.97 -12.91 1.64
C GLU A 10 8.63 -12.05 0.41
N ALA A 11 8.61 -12.66 -0.78
CA ALA A 11 8.32 -12.00 -2.06
C ALA A 11 7.36 -12.85 -2.92
N PRO A 12 6.07 -12.95 -2.53
CA PRO A 12 5.12 -13.81 -3.21
C PRO A 12 4.64 -13.21 -4.55
N TRP A 13 4.45 -14.08 -5.55
CA TRP A 13 3.74 -13.75 -6.78
C TRP A 13 2.27 -14.13 -6.67
N TYR A 14 1.37 -13.24 -7.10
CA TYR A 14 -0.07 -13.48 -7.14
C TYR A 14 -0.59 -13.55 -8.58
N VAL A 15 -1.42 -14.54 -8.87
CA VAL A 15 -2.11 -14.67 -10.17
C VAL A 15 -3.50 -14.03 -10.04
N VAL A 16 -3.75 -12.95 -10.79
CA VAL A 16 -5.00 -12.18 -10.72
C VAL A 16 -5.78 -12.32 -12.03
N PRO A 17 -7.03 -12.81 -12.00
CA PRO A 17 -7.92 -12.80 -13.17
C PRO A 17 -8.11 -11.37 -13.71
N ALA A 18 -7.87 -11.18 -15.00
CA ALA A 18 -7.73 -9.85 -15.61
C ALA A 18 -8.77 -9.54 -16.69
N GLU A 19 -9.72 -10.43 -16.92
CA GLU A 19 -10.78 -10.33 -17.93
C GLU A 19 -11.66 -9.10 -17.65
N LYS A 20 -11.91 -8.82 -16.37
CA LYS A 20 -12.66 -7.66 -15.90
C LYS A 20 -11.71 -6.65 -15.27
N ARG A 21 -11.51 -5.51 -15.94
CA ARG A 21 -10.59 -4.44 -15.50
C ARG A 21 -10.86 -3.95 -14.08
N TRP A 22 -12.13 -3.75 -13.72
CA TRP A 22 -12.50 -3.30 -12.38
C TRP A 22 -12.15 -4.33 -11.30
N PHE A 23 -12.31 -5.62 -11.61
CA PHE A 23 -12.06 -6.71 -10.67
C PHE A 23 -10.57 -6.85 -10.40
N ARG A 24 -9.74 -6.84 -11.46
CA ARG A 24 -8.28 -6.80 -11.34
C ARG A 24 -7.84 -5.62 -10.46
N ASN A 25 -8.36 -4.41 -10.71
CA ASN A 25 -8.00 -3.22 -9.94
C ASN A 25 -8.37 -3.38 -8.45
N LEU A 26 -9.56 -3.93 -8.16
CA LEU A 26 -10.01 -4.19 -6.80
C LEU A 26 -9.08 -5.18 -6.07
N VAL A 27 -8.76 -6.31 -6.70
CA VAL A 27 -7.90 -7.35 -6.10
C VAL A 27 -6.49 -6.81 -5.84
N VAL A 28 -5.90 -6.11 -6.81
CA VAL A 28 -4.56 -5.52 -6.64
C VAL A 28 -4.56 -4.47 -5.52
N ALA A 29 -5.54 -3.57 -5.49
CA ALA A 29 -5.66 -2.56 -4.43
C ALA A 29 -5.81 -3.21 -3.05
N ARG A 30 -6.63 -4.28 -2.95
CA ARG A 30 -6.82 -4.99 -1.68
C ARG A 30 -5.52 -5.63 -1.20
N LEU A 31 -4.80 -6.33 -2.07
CA LEU A 31 -3.49 -6.94 -1.74
C LEU A 31 -2.50 -5.89 -1.23
N LEU A 32 -2.43 -4.72 -1.88
CA LEU A 32 -1.56 -3.63 -1.44
C LEU A 32 -1.97 -3.10 -0.06
N VAL A 33 -3.26 -2.84 0.16
CA VAL A 33 -3.77 -2.34 1.44
C VAL A 33 -3.51 -3.33 2.56
N ASP A 34 -3.84 -4.62 2.36
CA ASP A 34 -3.62 -5.66 3.37
C ASP A 34 -2.14 -5.80 3.73
N THR A 35 -1.25 -5.75 2.73
CA THR A 35 0.20 -5.83 2.94
C THR A 35 0.72 -4.62 3.72
N LEU A 36 0.33 -3.41 3.33
CA LEU A 36 0.74 -2.19 4.01
C LEU A 36 0.18 -2.09 5.44
N GLN A 37 -1.05 -2.55 5.66
CA GLN A 37 -1.64 -2.63 6.99
C GLN A 37 -0.89 -3.61 7.89
N ALA A 38 -0.52 -4.78 7.37
CA ALA A 38 0.28 -5.76 8.11
C ALA A 38 1.68 -5.23 8.47
N MET A 39 2.29 -4.42 7.60
CA MET A 39 3.56 -3.73 7.89
C MET A 39 3.43 -2.66 8.98
N ASN A 40 2.22 -2.13 9.19
CA ASN A 40 1.90 -1.09 10.18
C ASN A 40 2.85 0.13 10.16
N PRO A 41 3.07 0.77 8.99
CA PRO A 41 3.94 1.93 8.90
C PRO A 41 3.38 3.09 9.72
N GLN A 42 4.26 3.75 10.48
CA GLN A 42 3.92 4.96 11.24
C GLN A 42 4.47 6.19 10.52
N TYR A 43 3.76 7.30 10.61
CA TYR A 43 4.32 8.57 10.20
C TYR A 43 5.53 8.91 11.07
N PRO A 44 6.59 9.49 10.49
CA PRO A 44 7.67 10.03 11.30
C PRO A 44 7.13 11.16 12.19
N PRO A 45 7.81 11.45 13.32
CA PRO A 45 7.48 12.63 14.10
C PRO A 45 7.59 13.88 13.23
N PRO A 46 6.71 14.87 13.42
CA PRO A 46 6.76 16.09 12.63
C PRO A 46 8.07 16.84 12.91
N SER A 47 8.65 17.43 11.87
CA SER A 47 9.87 18.25 11.98
C SER A 47 9.59 19.69 12.41
N PHE A 48 8.33 20.04 12.59
CA PHE A 48 7.83 21.37 12.96
C PHE A 48 6.73 21.20 14.00
N ASP A 49 6.47 22.25 14.79
CA ASP A 49 5.33 22.26 15.70
C ASP A 49 4.06 22.63 14.90
N PRO A 50 3.03 21.77 14.85
CA PRO A 50 1.75 22.13 14.22
C PRO A 50 1.13 23.41 14.79
N ALA A 51 1.47 23.80 16.02
CA ALA A 51 1.03 25.06 16.61
C ALA A 51 1.57 26.30 15.88
N ASP A 52 2.70 26.18 15.16
CA ASP A 52 3.29 27.27 14.36
C ASP A 52 2.42 27.64 13.14
N TYR A 53 1.53 26.73 12.71
CA TYR A 53 0.67 26.89 11.53
C TYR A 53 -0.80 26.64 11.89
N PRO A 54 -1.46 27.57 12.62
CA PRO A 54 -2.86 27.43 12.99
C PRO A 54 -3.74 27.37 11.72
N PRO A 55 -4.88 26.65 11.74
CA PRO A 55 -5.70 26.40 10.55
C PRO A 55 -6.15 27.67 9.79
N ALA A 56 -6.15 28.84 10.43
CA ALA A 56 -6.43 30.13 9.80
C ALA A 56 -5.30 30.65 8.87
N SER A 57 -4.09 30.07 8.92
CA SER A 57 -2.96 30.43 8.06
C SER A 57 -2.96 29.71 6.71
N LEU A 58 -3.77 28.66 6.55
CA LEU A 58 -3.96 27.96 5.28
C LEU A 58 -5.08 28.68 4.50
N ARG A 59 -4.71 29.74 3.76
CA ARG A 59 -5.57 30.34 2.73
C ARG A 59 -5.15 29.86 1.35
#